data_AF-A0A1V4TH16-F1
#
_entry.id   AF-A0A1V4TH16-F1
#
_cell.length_a   1.000
_cell.length_b   1.000
_cell.length_c   1.000
_cell.angle_alpha   90.00
_cell.angle_beta   90.00
_cell.angle_gamma   90.00
#
_symmetry.space_group_name_H-M   'P 1'
#
loop_
_entity.id
_entity.type
_entity.pdbx_description
1 polymer ?
#
loop_
_entity_poly.entity_id
_entity_poly.type
_entity_poly.pdbx_seq_one_letter_code
_entity_poly.pdbx_strand_id
1 'polypeptide(L)'
;MAESGYIAPSGRIVVAGRPRPIFRTVEDATDFYPGRTAIRGSSDKQIKVGDGLNPVLGFIGFEGADASSKPATKATAYAAATSDVGIEAPLLVGGGYAILGKLAKGFVAVQGEDLFSWSKGRVVPGMMIGGCPAIRVPFVKKTAEFDTTIDLPAGLIIEDVIVKVVTAAESGTIDIGTLSSESSGDADGLIDGESCALAGWVAHNLVDATAGNITIGDLLVESEIKTADGTALYLPNKKVPGYVVDAERSLSYTTSNHTIAGSFYLKVISPGVQKIGRAVMGKDASSADGDIILEAVI
;
A
#
# COMPACT_ATOMS: atom_id res chain seq x y z
N MET A 1 -3.34 5.71 24.88
CA MET A 1 -2.04 5.14 24.46
C MET A 1 -2.03 3.71 24.95
N ALA A 2 -2.34 2.73 24.11
CA ALA A 2 -2.22 1.33 24.49
C ALA A 2 -0.72 1.02 24.58
N GLU A 3 -0.23 0.67 25.78
CA GLU A 3 1.17 0.28 25.97
C GLU A 3 1.41 -1.05 25.28
N SER A 4 2.09 -1.00 24.13
CA SER A 4 2.49 -2.20 23.39
C SER A 4 3.63 -2.96 24.08
N GLY A 5 4.25 -2.39 25.12
CA GLY A 5 5.47 -2.92 25.75
C GLY A 5 6.76 -2.65 24.96
N TYR A 6 6.65 -2.08 23.75
CA TYR A 6 7.79 -1.73 22.90
C TYR A 6 8.09 -0.23 22.95
N ILE A 7 9.37 0.12 23.05
CA ILE A 7 9.85 1.51 23.04
C ILE A 7 10.75 1.71 21.83
N ALA A 8 10.50 2.78 21.07
CA ALA A 8 11.29 3.11 19.90
C ALA A 8 12.78 3.32 20.28
N PRO A 9 13.71 2.62 19.62
CA PRO A 9 15.14 2.75 19.91
C PRO A 9 15.74 4.09 19.43
N SER A 10 16.68 4.67 20.19
CA SER A 10 17.33 5.94 19.85
C SER A 10 18.42 5.83 18.77
N GLY A 11 19.16 4.71 18.69
CA GLY A 11 20.31 4.55 17.78
C GLY A 11 20.39 3.20 17.07
N ARG A 12 19.27 2.49 17.00
CA ARG A 12 19.13 1.16 16.39
C ARG A 12 17.75 1.09 15.71
N ILE A 13 17.53 0.09 14.86
CA ILE A 13 16.23 -0.19 14.23
C ILE A 13 15.62 -1.49 14.77
N VAL A 14 16.42 -2.45 15.20
CA VAL A 14 15.94 -3.66 15.88
C VAL A 14 15.50 -3.28 17.29
N VAL A 15 14.22 -3.48 17.56
CA VAL A 15 13.57 -3.15 18.83
C VAL A 15 13.68 -4.31 19.81
N ALA A 16 13.42 -5.53 19.33
CA ALA A 16 13.51 -6.76 20.11
C ALA A 16 13.82 -7.97 19.21
N GLY A 17 14.30 -9.06 19.80
CA GLY A 17 14.67 -10.28 19.07
C GLY A 17 16.10 -10.25 18.50
N ARG A 18 16.43 -11.28 17.74
CA ARG A 18 17.75 -11.47 17.10
C ARG A 18 17.55 -11.84 15.62
N PRO A 19 17.44 -10.86 14.72
CA PRO A 19 17.34 -11.15 13.29
C PRO A 19 18.60 -11.85 12.79
N ARG A 20 18.47 -12.61 11.70
CA ARG A 20 19.61 -13.20 10.99
C ARG A 20 20.09 -12.23 9.90
N PRO A 21 21.26 -11.61 10.03
CA PRO A 21 21.78 -10.74 8.98
C PRO A 21 22.40 -11.57 7.85
N ILE A 22 22.13 -11.17 6.61
CA ILE A 22 22.82 -11.61 5.40
C ILE A 22 23.41 -10.39 4.73
N PHE A 23 24.72 -10.34 4.53
CA PHE A 23 25.36 -9.20 3.90
C PHE A 23 25.22 -9.24 2.38
N ARG A 24 24.90 -8.09 1.79
CA ARG A 24 24.66 -7.91 0.36
C ARG A 24 25.14 -6.53 -0.08
N THR A 25 25.60 -6.44 -1.32
CA THR A 25 26.10 -5.20 -1.91
C THR A 25 24.95 -4.25 -2.23
N VAL A 26 25.08 -2.97 -1.89
CA VAL A 26 24.08 -1.94 -2.22
C VAL A 26 24.25 -1.50 -3.67
N GLU A 27 23.27 -1.78 -4.52
CA GLU A 27 23.29 -1.35 -5.93
C GLU A 27 22.89 0.11 -6.10
N ASP A 28 21.77 0.49 -5.48
CA ASP A 28 21.22 1.84 -5.54
C ASP A 28 21.02 2.38 -4.13
N ALA A 29 21.56 3.57 -3.89
CA ALA A 29 21.46 4.29 -2.62
C ALA A 29 20.17 5.09 -2.49
N THR A 30 19.44 5.28 -3.58
CA THR A 30 18.18 6.05 -3.60
C THR A 30 17.18 5.38 -2.68
N ASP A 31 16.70 6.12 -1.66
CA ASP A 31 15.81 5.63 -0.62
C ASP A 31 16.30 4.40 0.18
N PHE A 32 17.59 4.06 0.10
CA PHE A 32 18.18 2.88 0.76
C PHE A 32 18.51 3.16 2.23
N TYR A 33 17.46 3.38 3.03
CA TYR A 33 17.56 3.66 4.45
C TYR A 33 17.38 2.39 5.30
N PRO A 34 18.04 2.30 6.47
CA PRO A 34 17.74 1.26 7.45
C PRO A 34 16.25 1.24 7.86
N GLY A 35 15.68 0.05 8.03
CA GLY A 35 14.28 -0.17 8.36
C GLY A 35 13.33 -0.21 7.15
N ARG A 36 13.83 0.06 5.94
CA ARG A 36 13.09 -0.15 4.69
C ARG A 36 13.16 -1.61 4.25
N THR A 37 12.21 -2.06 3.44
CA THR A 37 12.32 -3.37 2.78
C THR A 37 13.29 -3.32 1.60
N ALA A 38 13.91 -4.46 1.29
CA ALA A 38 14.82 -4.60 0.15
C ALA A 38 14.40 -5.74 -0.78
N ILE A 39 14.76 -5.60 -2.05
CA ILE A 39 14.55 -6.56 -3.13
C ILE A 39 15.89 -6.92 -3.77
N ARG A 40 15.87 -7.93 -4.63
CA ARG A 40 17.04 -8.30 -5.44
C ARG A 40 17.44 -7.14 -6.35
N GLY A 41 18.74 -6.92 -6.44
CA GLY A 41 19.33 -6.04 -7.45
C GLY A 41 19.43 -6.68 -8.83
N SER A 42 20.30 -6.12 -9.66
CA SER A 42 20.65 -6.64 -10.98
C SER A 42 21.34 -8.01 -10.90
N SER A 43 22.13 -8.26 -9.85
CA SER A 43 22.76 -9.57 -9.57
C SER A 43 22.29 -10.19 -8.24
N ASP A 44 22.55 -11.48 -8.05
CA ASP A 44 22.18 -12.21 -6.81
C ASP A 44 22.93 -11.73 -5.55
N LYS A 45 24.04 -11.01 -5.74
CA LYS A 45 24.83 -10.43 -4.65
C LYS A 45 24.33 -9.04 -4.23
N GLN A 46 23.58 -8.40 -5.12
CA GLN A 46 23.16 -7.01 -4.97
C GLN A 46 21.72 -6.92 -4.45
N ILE A 47 21.46 -5.85 -3.71
CA ILE A 47 20.13 -5.47 -3.25
C ILE A 47 19.88 -3.99 -3.50
N LYS A 48 18.60 -3.66 -3.66
CA LYS A 48 18.09 -2.29 -3.77
C LYS A 48 16.81 -2.16 -2.94
N VAL A 49 16.34 -0.93 -2.75
CA VAL A 49 15.13 -0.64 -1.96
C VAL A 49 13.90 -1.30 -2.61
N GLY A 50 12.96 -1.77 -1.79
CA GLY A 50 11.71 -2.35 -2.29
C GLY A 50 10.90 -1.36 -3.12
N ASP A 51 10.32 -1.84 -4.22
CA ASP A 51 9.61 -1.02 -5.21
C ASP A 51 8.09 -1.28 -5.23
N GLY A 52 7.61 -2.28 -4.48
CA GLY A 52 6.21 -2.69 -4.49
C GLY A 52 5.84 -3.57 -5.69
N LEU A 53 6.80 -3.99 -6.51
CA LEU A 53 6.61 -4.86 -7.69
C LEU A 53 7.37 -6.18 -7.56
N ASN A 54 8.60 -6.11 -7.08
CA ASN A 54 9.49 -7.26 -6.97
C ASN A 54 9.42 -7.89 -5.57
N PRO A 55 9.58 -9.23 -5.45
CA PRO A 55 9.54 -9.91 -4.17
C PRO A 55 10.55 -9.35 -3.18
N VAL A 56 10.06 -8.96 -2.01
CA VAL A 56 10.87 -8.50 -0.88
C VAL A 56 11.67 -9.68 -0.31
N LEU A 57 12.94 -9.41 0.00
CA LEU A 57 13.87 -10.38 0.56
C LEU A 57 14.04 -10.24 2.08
N GLY A 58 13.73 -9.06 2.64
CA GLY A 58 13.92 -8.75 4.05
C GLY A 58 13.98 -7.24 4.31
N PHE A 59 14.42 -6.87 5.51
CA PHE A 59 14.59 -5.47 5.91
C PHE A 59 16.06 -5.04 5.83
N ILE A 60 16.30 -3.80 5.39
CA ILE A 60 17.61 -3.17 5.42
C ILE A 60 17.99 -2.93 6.89
N GLY A 61 19.04 -3.59 7.34
CA GLY A 61 19.56 -3.52 8.69
C GLY A 61 20.37 -2.25 8.96
N PHE A 62 20.59 -1.95 10.23
CA PHE A 62 21.57 -0.95 10.68
C PHE A 62 22.65 -1.59 11.56
N GLU A 63 22.22 -2.54 12.38
CA GLU A 63 23.03 -3.32 13.30
C GLU A 63 23.81 -4.38 12.53
N GLY A 64 25.06 -4.62 12.96
CA GLY A 64 25.93 -5.60 12.32
C GLY A 64 26.57 -5.12 11.02
N ALA A 65 26.18 -3.96 10.47
CA ALA A 65 26.86 -3.35 9.34
C ALA A 65 28.34 -3.07 9.67
N ASP A 66 29.23 -3.35 8.71
CA ASP A 66 30.65 -3.05 8.85
C ASP A 66 30.87 -1.54 9.03
N ALA A 67 31.87 -1.15 9.83
CA ALA A 67 32.14 0.24 10.14
C ALA A 67 32.42 1.11 8.89
N SER A 68 32.97 0.52 7.83
CA SER A 68 33.23 1.22 6.56
C SER A 68 31.98 1.44 5.70
N SER A 69 30.98 0.57 5.85
CA SER A 69 29.72 0.60 5.08
C SER A 69 28.56 1.26 5.84
N LYS A 70 28.67 1.33 7.18
CA LYS A 70 27.59 1.77 8.05
C LYS A 70 27.32 3.28 7.92
N PRO A 71 26.06 3.69 7.66
CA PRO A 71 25.67 5.10 7.70
C PRO A 71 25.87 5.70 9.09
N ALA A 72 26.16 7.00 9.15
CA ALA A 72 26.36 7.71 10.42
C ALA A 72 25.16 7.59 11.37
N THR A 73 23.94 7.57 10.82
CA THR A 73 22.71 7.42 11.57
C THR A 73 21.73 6.51 10.84
N LYS A 74 20.75 5.97 11.56
CA LYS A 74 19.64 5.20 10.95
C LYS A 74 18.76 6.02 9.99
N ALA A 75 18.86 7.35 10.03
CA ALA A 75 18.13 8.27 9.16
C ALA A 75 18.93 8.66 7.90
N THR A 76 20.12 8.09 7.73
CA THR A 76 20.99 8.32 6.58
C THR A 76 21.00 7.08 5.69
N ALA A 77 20.87 7.27 4.37
CA ALA A 77 20.93 6.17 3.42
C ALA A 77 22.34 5.57 3.37
N TYR A 78 22.44 4.29 3.00
CA TYR A 78 23.72 3.72 2.61
C TYR A 78 24.24 4.38 1.34
N ALA A 79 25.57 4.41 1.18
CA ALA A 79 26.17 4.76 -0.09
C ALA A 79 25.98 3.61 -1.10
N ALA A 80 25.92 3.95 -2.39
CA ALA A 80 25.91 2.95 -3.45
C ALA A 80 27.31 2.35 -3.57
N ALA A 81 27.39 1.05 -3.83
CA ALA A 81 28.68 0.44 -4.09
C ALA A 81 29.21 0.91 -5.45
N THR A 82 30.46 1.38 -5.48
CA THR A 82 31.13 1.79 -6.74
C THR A 82 31.64 0.59 -7.56
N SER A 83 31.58 -0.61 -6.98
CA SER A 83 31.85 -1.92 -7.58
C SER A 83 31.19 -3.01 -6.73
N ASP A 84 31.18 -4.28 -7.19
CA ASP A 84 30.63 -5.41 -6.44
C ASP A 84 31.24 -5.65 -5.04
N VAL A 85 32.27 -4.89 -4.66
CA VAL A 85 33.08 -5.05 -3.44
C VAL A 85 32.97 -3.83 -2.49
N GLY A 86 32.13 -2.83 -2.79
CA GLY A 86 32.24 -1.52 -2.14
C GLY A 86 31.51 -1.35 -0.80
N ILE A 87 30.18 -1.57 -0.78
CA ILE A 87 29.33 -1.23 0.36
C ILE A 87 28.37 -2.40 0.61
N GLU A 88 28.49 -3.03 1.76
CA GLU A 88 27.59 -4.11 2.18
C GLU A 88 26.62 -3.65 3.26
N ALA A 89 25.33 -3.86 2.99
CA ALA A 89 24.28 -3.67 3.98
C ALA A 89 23.86 -5.03 4.56
N PRO A 90 23.60 -5.12 5.88
CA PRO A 90 22.97 -6.28 6.46
C PRO A 90 21.51 -6.34 6.00
N LEU A 91 21.11 -7.42 5.36
CA LEU A 91 19.72 -7.77 5.09
C LEU A 91 19.21 -8.63 6.24
N LEU A 92 18.26 -8.11 7.01
CA LEU A 92 17.61 -8.82 8.10
C LEU A 92 16.49 -9.68 7.52
N VAL A 93 16.60 -11.00 7.70
CA VAL A 93 15.67 -11.98 7.15
C VAL A 93 15.13 -12.91 8.24
N GLY A 94 13.97 -13.51 7.96
CA GLY A 94 13.21 -14.37 8.84
C GLY A 94 12.24 -13.61 9.76
N GLY A 95 11.31 -14.31 10.38
CA GLY A 95 10.42 -13.71 11.37
C GLY A 95 10.97 -13.69 12.80
N GLY A 96 10.17 -13.18 13.73
CA GLY A 96 10.39 -13.35 15.18
C GLY A 96 11.22 -12.25 15.85
N TYR A 97 11.33 -11.09 15.20
CA TYR A 97 11.91 -9.89 15.78
C TYR A 97 11.01 -8.68 15.54
N ALA A 98 11.18 -7.65 16.37
CA ALA A 98 10.51 -6.37 16.18
C ALA A 98 11.48 -5.35 15.61
N ILE A 99 11.05 -4.59 14.62
CA ILE A 99 11.86 -3.61 13.90
C ILE A 99 11.12 -2.28 13.75
N LEU A 100 11.90 -1.20 13.75
CA LEU A 100 11.45 0.12 13.36
C LEU A 100 11.47 0.21 11.83
N GLY A 101 10.30 0.03 11.22
CA GLY A 101 10.06 0.25 9.80
C GLY A 101 9.55 1.65 9.51
N LYS A 102 9.14 1.86 8.25
CA LYS A 102 8.55 3.13 7.80
C LYS A 102 7.19 2.94 7.17
N LEU A 103 6.16 3.48 7.81
CA LEU A 103 4.80 3.59 7.28
C LEU A 103 4.77 4.66 6.18
N ALA A 104 4.17 4.32 5.03
CA ALA A 104 4.03 5.25 3.93
C ALA A 104 3.09 6.42 4.26
N LYS A 105 3.39 7.59 3.68
CA LYS A 105 2.48 8.74 3.67
C LYS A 105 1.08 8.35 3.16
N GLY A 106 0.05 8.96 3.73
CA GLY A 106 -1.36 8.75 3.35
C GLY A 106 -2.05 7.63 4.14
N PHE A 107 -1.32 6.90 4.98
CA PHE A 107 -1.84 5.77 5.74
C PHE A 107 -1.91 6.01 7.25
N VAL A 108 -2.83 5.31 7.90
CA VAL A 108 -2.92 5.21 9.36
C VAL A 108 -2.95 3.73 9.72
N ALA A 109 -1.95 3.24 10.45
CA ALA A 109 -1.92 1.88 10.96
C ALA A 109 -2.45 1.83 12.39
N VAL A 110 -3.17 0.76 12.73
CA VAL A 110 -3.61 0.49 14.12
C VAL A 110 -2.87 -0.72 14.70
N GLN A 111 -2.80 -0.80 16.04
CA GLN A 111 -2.16 -1.94 16.70
C GLN A 111 -2.83 -3.27 16.29
N GLY A 112 -2.01 -4.28 15.99
CA GLY A 112 -2.44 -5.61 15.59
C GLY A 112 -2.76 -5.76 14.11
N GLU A 113 -2.74 -4.68 13.34
CA GLU A 113 -3.01 -4.71 11.90
C GLU A 113 -1.86 -5.35 11.12
N ASP A 114 -2.19 -6.14 10.11
CA ASP A 114 -1.20 -6.71 9.21
C ASP A 114 -0.62 -5.60 8.31
N LEU A 115 0.69 -5.65 8.12
CA LEU A 115 1.44 -4.69 7.31
C LEU A 115 2.01 -5.38 6.06
N PHE A 116 1.88 -4.71 4.94
CA PHE A 116 2.33 -5.15 3.63
C PHE A 116 3.49 -4.28 3.15
N SER A 117 4.41 -4.85 2.38
CA SER A 117 5.45 -4.08 1.69
C SER A 117 4.86 -3.18 0.62
N TRP A 118 5.47 -2.01 0.44
CA TRP A 118 5.09 -1.01 -0.56
C TRP A 118 6.33 -0.44 -1.26
N SER A 119 6.12 0.49 -2.19
CA SER A 119 7.21 1.20 -2.88
C SER A 119 8.14 1.95 -1.92
N LYS A 120 9.34 2.29 -2.38
CA LYS A 120 10.39 2.99 -1.61
C LYS A 120 10.68 2.30 -0.26
N GLY A 121 10.53 0.97 -0.25
CA GLY A 121 10.73 0.08 0.88
C GLY A 121 9.85 0.40 2.09
N ARG A 122 8.71 1.06 1.88
CA ARG A 122 7.76 1.42 2.94
C ARG A 122 6.88 0.22 3.29
N VAL A 123 6.06 0.41 4.32
CA VAL A 123 5.02 -0.52 4.74
C VAL A 123 3.67 0.17 4.72
N VAL A 124 2.60 -0.59 4.47
CA VAL A 124 1.21 -0.08 4.42
C VAL A 124 0.26 -1.03 5.16
N PRO A 125 -0.80 -0.51 5.80
CA PRO A 125 -1.79 -1.33 6.49
C PRO A 125 -2.73 -2.04 5.51
N GLY A 126 -3.17 -3.24 5.85
CA GLY A 126 -4.13 -3.96 5.03
C GLY A 126 -4.56 -5.29 5.64
N MET A 127 -5.15 -6.13 4.81
CA MET A 127 -5.50 -7.51 5.14
C MET A 127 -5.50 -8.38 3.88
N MET A 128 -5.58 -9.69 4.05
CA MET A 128 -5.79 -10.60 2.92
C MET A 128 -7.29 -10.75 2.66
N ILE A 129 -7.74 -10.49 1.43
CA ILE A 129 -9.13 -10.73 0.99
C ILE A 129 -9.08 -11.66 -0.22
N GLY A 130 -9.67 -12.86 -0.09
CA GLY A 130 -9.68 -13.83 -1.19
C GLY A 130 -8.28 -14.31 -1.61
N GLY A 131 -7.29 -14.28 -0.71
CA GLY A 131 -5.91 -14.63 -1.03
C GLY A 131 -5.10 -13.51 -1.69
N CYS A 132 -5.70 -12.33 -1.91
CA CYS A 132 -5.05 -11.15 -2.46
C CYS A 132 -4.77 -10.11 -1.35
N PRO A 133 -3.59 -9.48 -1.30
CA PRO A 133 -3.33 -8.32 -0.46
C PRO A 133 -4.36 -7.20 -0.74
N ALA A 134 -5.01 -6.72 0.30
CA ALA A 134 -6.01 -5.67 0.22
C ALA A 134 -5.58 -4.49 1.11
N ILE A 135 -5.05 -3.43 0.48
CA ILE A 135 -4.45 -2.28 1.16
C ILE A 135 -5.55 -1.36 1.67
N ARG A 136 -5.54 -1.06 2.97
CA ARG A 136 -6.61 -0.29 3.61
C ARG A 136 -6.33 1.20 3.52
N VAL A 137 -7.29 1.95 2.99
CA VAL A 137 -7.27 3.41 2.95
C VAL A 137 -8.48 3.95 3.71
N PRO A 138 -8.28 4.76 4.77
CA PRO A 138 -9.40 5.38 5.47
C PRO A 138 -10.01 6.52 4.64
N PHE A 139 -11.32 6.69 4.73
CA PHE A 139 -12.01 7.83 4.13
C PHE A 139 -12.98 8.48 5.12
N VAL A 140 -13.22 9.77 4.89
CA VAL A 140 -14.23 10.59 5.57
C VAL A 140 -14.90 11.48 4.53
N LYS A 141 -15.99 12.17 4.88
CA LYS A 141 -16.65 13.14 4.01
C LYS A 141 -15.66 14.11 3.36
N LYS A 142 -15.64 14.13 2.02
CA LYS A 142 -14.91 15.04 1.13
C LYS A 142 -15.77 15.36 -0.09
N THR A 143 -16.40 16.54 -0.11
CA THR A 143 -17.29 16.96 -1.21
C THR A 143 -16.55 17.50 -2.44
N ALA A 144 -15.23 17.63 -2.34
CA ALA A 144 -14.33 17.89 -3.44
C ALA A 144 -13.36 16.71 -3.52
N GLU A 145 -12.81 16.46 -4.70
CA GLU A 145 -11.81 15.42 -4.89
C GLU A 145 -10.68 15.58 -3.89
N PHE A 146 -10.41 14.50 -3.18
CA PHE A 146 -9.39 14.44 -2.15
C PHE A 146 -8.26 13.54 -2.62
N ASP A 147 -7.09 14.16 -2.84
CA ASP A 147 -5.83 13.44 -2.99
C ASP A 147 -5.46 12.77 -1.65
N THR A 148 -5.39 11.44 -1.67
CA THR A 148 -5.00 10.64 -0.49
C THR A 148 -3.51 10.74 -0.19
N THR A 149 -2.72 11.29 -1.12
CA THR A 149 -1.26 11.33 -1.14
C THR A 149 -0.59 9.96 -1.24
N ILE A 150 -1.38 8.94 -1.58
CA ILE A 150 -0.92 7.58 -1.82
C ILE A 150 -0.61 7.44 -3.30
N ASP A 151 0.66 7.22 -3.61
CA ASP A 151 1.12 6.95 -4.96
C ASP A 151 1.08 5.44 -5.24
N LEU A 152 0.33 5.06 -6.26
CA LEU A 152 0.25 3.70 -6.79
C LEU A 152 1.47 3.44 -7.68
N PRO A 153 2.30 2.42 -7.37
CA PRO A 153 3.45 2.06 -8.20
C PRO A 153 3.03 1.67 -9.63
N ALA A 154 3.76 2.18 -10.63
CA ALA A 154 3.61 1.73 -12.01
C ALA A 154 3.83 0.22 -12.14
N GLY A 155 3.02 -0.48 -12.94
CA GLY A 155 3.07 -1.93 -13.15
C GLY A 155 2.32 -2.75 -12.09
N LEU A 156 1.81 -2.14 -11.03
CA LEU A 156 0.91 -2.79 -10.08
C LEU A 156 -0.44 -3.07 -10.75
N ILE A 157 -1.10 -4.16 -10.36
CA ILE A 157 -2.44 -4.50 -10.84
C ILE A 157 -3.45 -4.31 -9.71
N ILE A 158 -4.47 -3.49 -9.96
CA ILE A 158 -5.64 -3.36 -9.08
C ILE A 158 -6.72 -4.32 -9.59
N GLU A 159 -6.99 -5.37 -8.82
CA GLU A 159 -7.99 -6.39 -9.15
C GLU A 159 -9.41 -5.89 -8.86
N ASP A 160 -9.59 -5.20 -7.73
CA ASP A 160 -10.88 -4.67 -7.28
C ASP A 160 -10.68 -3.64 -6.16
N VAL A 161 -11.73 -2.87 -5.84
CA VAL A 161 -11.74 -1.98 -4.67
C VAL A 161 -12.98 -2.25 -3.85
N ILE A 162 -12.82 -2.67 -2.59
CA ILE A 162 -13.96 -3.03 -1.74
C ILE A 162 -14.16 -1.96 -0.66
N VAL A 163 -15.36 -1.41 -0.55
CA VAL A 163 -15.70 -0.39 0.44
C VAL A 163 -16.25 -1.05 1.72
N LYS A 164 -15.79 -0.54 2.87
CA LYS A 164 -16.37 -0.82 4.19
C LYS A 164 -16.80 0.48 4.86
N VAL A 165 -18.11 0.64 5.00
CA VAL A 165 -18.74 1.82 5.61
C VAL A 165 -18.82 1.63 7.12
N VAL A 166 -18.41 2.65 7.86
CA VAL A 166 -18.51 2.72 9.33
C VAL A 166 -19.58 3.71 9.74
N THR A 167 -19.55 4.92 9.15
CA THR A 167 -20.60 5.92 9.30
C THR A 167 -21.38 5.96 8.01
N ALA A 168 -22.63 5.50 8.06
CA ALA A 168 -23.53 5.43 6.92
C ALA A 168 -24.48 6.64 6.87
N ALA A 169 -24.93 6.99 5.68
CA ALA A 169 -25.95 8.01 5.46
C ALA A 169 -26.77 7.63 4.23
N GLU A 170 -28.09 7.77 4.32
CA GLU A 170 -28.99 7.59 3.17
C GLU A 170 -28.54 8.47 2.00
N SER A 171 -28.54 7.91 0.79
CA SER A 171 -28.03 8.55 -0.43
C SER A 171 -26.55 8.97 -0.38
N GLY A 172 -25.79 8.55 0.63
CA GLY A 172 -24.35 8.69 0.67
C GLY A 172 -23.70 7.82 -0.40
N THR A 173 -22.81 8.41 -1.20
CA THR A 173 -21.98 7.70 -2.18
C THR A 173 -20.50 8.08 -2.05
N ILE A 174 -19.62 7.22 -2.57
CA ILE A 174 -18.19 7.44 -2.72
C ILE A 174 -17.73 7.06 -4.13
N ASP A 175 -16.90 7.93 -4.71
CA ASP A 175 -16.19 7.73 -5.96
C ASP A 175 -14.71 7.54 -5.63
N ILE A 176 -14.05 6.58 -6.25
CA ILE A 176 -12.64 6.25 -6.00
C ILE A 176 -11.94 6.08 -7.33
N GLY A 177 -10.76 6.67 -7.46
CA GLY A 177 -10.04 6.65 -8.72
C GLY A 177 -8.62 7.16 -8.60
N THR A 178 -8.11 7.62 -9.73
CA THR A 178 -6.83 8.30 -9.85
C THR A 178 -7.05 9.80 -9.97
N LEU A 179 -6.15 10.60 -9.40
CA LEU A 179 -6.30 12.04 -9.26
C LEU A 179 -6.58 12.73 -10.61
N SER A 180 -7.77 13.31 -10.78
CA SER A 180 -8.24 13.83 -12.08
C SER A 180 -7.36 14.95 -12.67
N SER A 181 -6.64 15.68 -11.82
CA SER A 181 -5.72 16.73 -12.25
C SER A 181 -4.42 16.21 -12.85
N GLU A 182 -4.11 14.93 -12.72
CA GLU A 182 -2.97 14.29 -13.35
C GLU A 182 -3.30 13.93 -14.81
N SER A 183 -2.28 13.82 -15.65
CA SER A 183 -2.49 13.41 -17.04
C SER A 183 -3.06 11.99 -17.07
N SER A 184 -4.21 11.76 -17.72
CA SER A 184 -4.91 10.46 -17.68
C SER A 184 -5.42 10.07 -16.28
N GLY A 185 -5.62 11.06 -15.40
CA GLY A 185 -6.38 10.89 -14.17
C GLY A 185 -7.86 10.62 -14.46
N ASP A 186 -8.50 9.89 -13.54
CA ASP A 186 -9.84 9.33 -13.67
C ASP A 186 -10.42 9.14 -12.26
N ALA A 187 -11.18 10.13 -11.76
CA ALA A 187 -11.56 10.27 -10.34
C ALA A 187 -12.56 9.20 -9.87
N ASP A 188 -13.31 8.63 -10.79
CA ASP A 188 -14.29 7.56 -10.64
C ASP A 188 -13.83 6.25 -11.32
N GLY A 189 -12.59 6.23 -11.82
CA GLY A 189 -12.06 5.14 -12.63
C GLY A 189 -11.99 3.78 -11.93
N LEU A 190 -11.96 3.70 -10.60
CA LEU A 190 -12.01 2.42 -9.88
C LEU A 190 -13.42 2.12 -9.37
N ILE A 191 -14.11 3.13 -8.86
CA ILE A 191 -15.46 3.06 -8.29
C ILE A 191 -16.21 4.35 -8.63
N ASP A 192 -17.44 4.21 -9.11
CA ASP A 192 -18.36 5.31 -9.44
C ASP A 192 -19.63 5.20 -8.59
N GLY A 193 -19.87 6.15 -7.68
CA GLY A 193 -21.15 6.28 -6.98
C GLY A 193 -21.50 5.14 -6.00
N GLU A 194 -20.51 4.43 -5.43
CA GLU A 194 -20.77 3.26 -4.57
C GLU A 194 -21.54 3.62 -3.30
N SER A 195 -22.58 2.84 -3.00
CA SER A 195 -23.54 3.21 -1.95
C SER A 195 -22.96 3.08 -0.54
N CYS A 196 -23.04 4.18 0.21
CA CYS A 196 -22.70 4.26 1.63
C CYS A 196 -23.95 4.37 2.52
N ALA A 197 -25.11 3.89 2.04
CA ALA A 197 -26.38 3.96 2.74
C ALA A 197 -26.47 3.05 3.97
N LEU A 198 -25.69 1.95 4.00
CA LEU A 198 -25.67 0.98 5.08
C LEU A 198 -24.24 0.79 5.60
N ALA A 199 -24.12 0.57 6.91
CA ALA A 199 -22.84 0.24 7.53
C ALA A 199 -22.46 -1.22 7.22
N GLY A 200 -21.17 -1.49 7.04
CA GLY A 200 -20.65 -2.81 6.69
C GLY A 200 -19.92 -2.82 5.36
N TRP A 201 -19.73 -4.03 4.83
CA TRP A 201 -19.12 -4.22 3.51
C TRP A 201 -20.13 -3.91 2.42
N VAL A 202 -19.68 -3.21 1.39
CA VAL A 202 -20.51 -2.83 0.24
C VAL A 202 -20.21 -3.76 -0.93
N ALA A 203 -21.26 -4.15 -1.66
CA ALA A 203 -21.15 -4.92 -2.88
C ALA A 203 -21.48 -4.03 -4.08
N HIS A 204 -20.65 -4.09 -5.12
CA HIS A 204 -20.86 -3.33 -6.34
C HIS A 204 -22.22 -3.62 -6.97
N ASN A 205 -22.84 -2.58 -7.54
CA ASN A 205 -23.93 -2.76 -8.49
C ASN A 205 -23.33 -3.06 -9.87
N LEU A 206 -23.43 -4.32 -10.29
CA LEU A 206 -22.88 -4.79 -11.57
C LEU A 206 -23.96 -5.10 -12.60
N VAL A 207 -25.24 -4.86 -12.30
CA VAL A 207 -26.33 -5.07 -13.25
C VAL A 207 -27.43 -4.05 -12.98
N ASP A 208 -27.71 -3.18 -13.95
CA ASP A 208 -28.76 -2.17 -13.83
C ASP A 208 -29.42 -1.87 -15.19
N ALA A 209 -30.64 -1.34 -15.16
CA ALA A 209 -31.33 -0.84 -16.36
C ALA A 209 -30.81 0.53 -16.83
N THR A 210 -29.96 1.18 -16.03
CA THR A 210 -29.31 2.46 -16.32
C THR A 210 -27.80 2.28 -16.15
N ALA A 211 -27.03 2.51 -17.22
CA ALA A 211 -25.57 2.33 -17.21
C ALA A 211 -24.88 3.10 -16.08
N GLY A 212 -25.26 4.36 -15.85
CA GLY A 212 -24.67 5.19 -14.77
C GLY A 212 -25.02 4.79 -13.34
N ASN A 213 -25.76 3.69 -13.12
CA ASN A 213 -25.95 3.10 -11.79
C ASN A 213 -24.97 1.95 -11.51
N ILE A 214 -24.18 1.54 -12.52
CA ILE A 214 -23.13 0.54 -12.36
C ILE A 214 -21.99 1.19 -11.56
N THR A 215 -21.57 0.56 -10.47
CA THR A 215 -20.64 1.21 -9.52
C THR A 215 -19.17 0.87 -9.71
N ILE A 216 -18.86 -0.02 -10.65
CA ILE A 216 -17.47 -0.30 -11.00
C ILE A 216 -16.97 0.73 -12.01
N GLY A 217 -15.80 1.32 -11.73
CA GLY A 217 -15.23 2.36 -12.58
C GLY A 217 -14.58 1.85 -13.86
N ASP A 218 -14.44 2.76 -14.83
CA ASP A 218 -13.99 2.48 -16.20
C ASP A 218 -12.58 1.87 -16.31
N LEU A 219 -11.68 2.14 -15.35
CA LEU A 219 -10.36 1.52 -15.33
C LEU A 219 -10.44 0.01 -15.13
N LEU A 220 -11.48 -0.49 -14.46
CA LEU A 220 -11.71 -1.92 -14.21
C LEU A 220 -12.62 -2.59 -15.25
N VAL A 221 -13.24 -1.84 -16.18
CA VAL A 221 -14.15 -2.37 -17.19
C VAL A 221 -13.45 -2.54 -18.54
N GLU A 222 -13.56 -3.73 -19.14
CA GLU A 222 -13.04 -4.02 -20.49
C GLU A 222 -14.06 -3.62 -21.56
N SER A 223 -15.32 -3.94 -21.31
CA SER A 223 -16.45 -3.65 -22.18
C SER A 223 -17.75 -3.71 -21.39
N GLU A 224 -18.80 -3.04 -21.88
CA GLU A 224 -20.13 -3.13 -21.31
C GLU A 224 -21.03 -3.94 -22.25
N ILE A 225 -21.71 -4.95 -21.69
CA ILE A 225 -22.68 -5.76 -22.39
C ILE A 225 -24.07 -5.18 -22.15
N LYS A 226 -24.78 -4.91 -23.23
CA LYS A 226 -26.18 -4.46 -23.20
C LYS A 226 -27.11 -5.59 -23.65
N THR A 227 -28.09 -5.96 -22.83
CA THR A 227 -29.08 -6.98 -23.22
C THR A 227 -30.05 -6.43 -24.27
N ALA A 228 -30.61 -7.33 -25.08
CA ALA A 228 -31.57 -7.00 -26.14
C ALA A 228 -33.04 -7.09 -25.67
N ASP A 229 -33.28 -7.00 -24.36
CA ASP A 229 -34.62 -7.09 -23.76
C ASP A 229 -35.39 -5.77 -23.90
N GLY A 230 -36.71 -5.80 -23.66
CA GLY A 230 -37.56 -4.61 -23.71
C GLY A 230 -37.11 -3.49 -22.76
N THR A 231 -36.51 -3.86 -21.62
CA THR A 231 -35.70 -2.97 -20.79
C THR A 231 -34.28 -3.52 -20.79
N ALA A 232 -33.39 -2.84 -21.51
CA ALA A 232 -32.01 -3.28 -21.61
C ALA A 232 -31.33 -3.22 -20.24
N LEU A 233 -30.59 -4.27 -19.90
CA LEU A 233 -29.70 -4.30 -18.75
C LEU A 233 -28.26 -4.08 -19.21
N TYR A 234 -27.50 -3.37 -18.40
CA TYR A 234 -26.08 -3.10 -18.57
C TYR A 234 -25.29 -3.99 -17.62
N LEU A 235 -24.29 -4.69 -18.16
CA LEU A 235 -23.43 -5.61 -17.42
C LEU A 235 -21.97 -5.31 -17.79
N PRO A 236 -21.15 -4.78 -16.88
CA PRO A 236 -19.74 -4.54 -17.12
C PRO A 236 -19.00 -5.88 -17.16
N ASN A 237 -18.26 -6.12 -18.24
CA ASN A 237 -17.27 -7.17 -18.29
C ASN A 237 -15.97 -6.64 -17.67
N LYS A 238 -15.59 -7.17 -16.50
CA LYS A 238 -14.39 -6.72 -15.78
C LYS A 238 -13.12 -7.10 -16.56
N LYS A 239 -12.12 -6.21 -16.57
CA LYS A 239 -10.76 -6.54 -17.02
C LYS A 239 -10.20 -7.64 -16.13
N VAL A 240 -9.64 -8.67 -16.76
CA VAL A 240 -8.93 -9.76 -16.06
C VAL A 240 -7.44 -9.68 -16.42
N PRO A 241 -6.52 -9.61 -15.45
CA PRO A 241 -6.73 -9.73 -14.00
C PRO A 241 -7.18 -8.46 -13.28
N GLY A 242 -7.24 -7.31 -13.95
CA GLY A 242 -7.64 -6.02 -13.37
C GLY A 242 -7.05 -4.84 -14.14
N TYR A 243 -7.03 -3.66 -13.51
CA TYR A 243 -6.39 -2.46 -14.04
C TYR A 243 -4.88 -2.51 -13.81
N VAL A 244 -4.08 -2.40 -14.87
CA VAL A 244 -2.63 -2.23 -14.79
C VAL A 244 -2.30 -0.75 -14.68
N VAL A 245 -1.69 -0.36 -13.58
CA VAL A 245 -1.22 1.01 -13.33
C VAL A 245 -0.09 1.33 -14.34
N ASP A 246 -0.30 2.27 -15.23
CA ASP A 246 0.58 2.53 -16.39
C ASP A 246 1.80 3.41 -16.06
N ALA A 247 1.62 4.37 -15.16
CA ALA A 247 2.64 5.23 -14.57
C ALA A 247 2.37 5.37 -13.07
N GLU A 248 3.24 6.03 -12.30
CA GLU A 248 2.89 6.35 -10.91
C GLU A 248 1.59 7.19 -10.91
N ARG A 249 0.56 6.74 -10.17
CA ARG A 249 -0.76 7.40 -10.11
C ARG A 249 -1.12 7.78 -8.69
N SER A 250 -1.54 9.03 -8.47
CA SER A 250 -2.06 9.44 -7.17
C SER A 250 -3.48 8.90 -7.00
N LEU A 251 -3.74 8.23 -5.88
CA LEU A 251 -5.07 7.73 -5.53
C LEU A 251 -5.93 8.87 -4.97
N SER A 252 -7.15 9.02 -5.49
CA SER A 252 -8.11 10.02 -5.02
C SER A 252 -9.46 9.39 -4.67
N TYR A 253 -10.25 10.14 -3.91
CA TYR A 253 -11.67 9.85 -3.73
C TYR A 253 -12.50 11.11 -3.59
N THR A 254 -13.78 11.02 -3.92
CA THR A 254 -14.80 12.04 -3.64
C THR A 254 -15.96 11.37 -2.93
N THR A 255 -16.62 12.08 -2.03
CA THR A 255 -17.87 11.62 -1.42
C THR A 255 -18.98 12.60 -1.74
N SER A 256 -20.20 12.09 -1.87
CA SER A 256 -21.41 12.92 -1.80
C SER A 256 -21.44 13.84 -0.56
N ASN A 257 -22.33 14.83 -0.55
CA ASN A 257 -22.48 15.78 0.55
C ASN A 257 -23.18 15.19 1.81
N HIS A 258 -22.77 14.00 2.24
CA HIS A 258 -23.30 13.29 3.39
C HIS A 258 -22.19 13.00 4.41
N THR A 259 -22.54 12.92 5.68
CA THR A 259 -21.58 12.55 6.74
C THR A 259 -21.34 11.06 6.69
N ILE A 260 -20.43 10.63 5.82
CA ILE A 260 -20.01 9.24 5.67
C ILE A 260 -18.54 9.08 6.04
N ALA A 261 -18.17 7.88 6.49
CA ALA A 261 -16.79 7.53 6.81
C ALA A 261 -16.60 6.01 6.81
N GLY A 262 -15.37 5.57 6.59
CA GLY A 262 -15.04 4.16 6.59
C GLY A 262 -13.63 3.88 6.12
N SER A 263 -13.45 2.77 5.44
CA SER A 263 -12.22 2.47 4.70
C SER A 263 -12.57 1.75 3.41
N PHE A 264 -11.78 1.96 2.37
CA PHE A 264 -11.80 1.12 1.19
C PHE A 264 -10.51 0.31 1.12
N TYR A 265 -10.60 -0.84 0.45
CA TYR A 265 -9.55 -1.82 0.37
C TYR A 265 -9.19 -2.07 -1.08
N LEU A 266 -7.98 -1.65 -1.48
CA LEU A 266 -7.45 -1.86 -2.81
C LEU A 266 -6.90 -3.29 -2.89
N LYS A 267 -7.55 -4.18 -3.63
CA LYS A 267 -7.02 -5.53 -3.89
C LYS A 267 -5.90 -5.42 -4.93
N VAL A 268 -4.69 -5.73 -4.49
CA VAL A 268 -3.47 -5.50 -5.24
C VAL A 268 -2.83 -6.83 -5.61
N ILE A 269 -2.65 -7.04 -6.91
CA ILE A 269 -1.86 -8.15 -7.43
C ILE A 269 -0.45 -7.61 -7.77
N SER A 270 0.51 -7.97 -6.93
CA SER A 270 1.92 -7.71 -7.16
C SER A 270 2.79 -8.66 -6.32
N PRO A 271 3.87 -9.25 -6.89
CA PRO A 271 4.85 -10.01 -6.12
C PRO A 271 5.53 -9.19 -5.00
N GLY A 272 5.62 -7.87 -5.18
CA GLY A 272 6.25 -6.96 -4.23
C GLY A 272 5.35 -6.44 -3.13
N VAL A 273 4.04 -6.74 -3.15
CA VAL A 273 3.11 -6.42 -2.08
C VAL A 273 2.80 -7.71 -1.31
N GLN A 274 3.59 -7.95 -0.26
CA GLN A 274 3.46 -9.15 0.56
C GLN A 274 3.35 -8.77 2.02
N LYS A 275 2.71 -9.62 2.83
CA LYS A 275 2.65 -9.42 4.27
C LYS A 275 4.06 -9.54 4.86
N ILE A 276 4.54 -8.46 5.47
CA ILE A 276 5.89 -8.37 6.03
C ILE A 276 5.91 -8.31 7.56
N GLY A 277 4.76 -8.02 8.18
CA GLY A 277 4.68 -7.99 9.62
C GLY A 277 3.32 -7.60 10.16
N ARG A 278 3.31 -7.28 11.45
CA ARG A 278 2.14 -6.77 12.18
C ARG A 278 2.51 -5.52 12.96
N ALA A 279 1.66 -4.51 12.90
CA ALA A 279 1.84 -3.27 13.64
C ALA A 279 1.76 -3.54 15.16
N VAL A 280 2.84 -3.21 15.87
CA VAL A 280 2.93 -3.37 17.32
C VAL A 280 2.22 -2.24 18.05
N MET A 281 2.16 -1.07 17.43
CA MET A 281 1.45 0.10 17.92
C MET A 281 0.86 0.89 16.76
N GLY A 282 -0.19 1.66 17.03
CA GLY A 282 -0.77 2.53 16.02
C GLY A 282 0.17 3.66 15.63
N LYS A 283 0.12 4.04 14.36
CA LYS A 283 0.87 5.17 13.81
C LYS A 283 0.04 5.89 12.75
N ASP A 284 -0.07 7.20 12.90
CA ASP A 284 -0.63 8.09 11.88
C ASP A 284 0.51 8.63 11.00
N ALA A 285 0.41 8.39 9.70
CA ALA A 285 1.29 8.89 8.64
C ALA A 285 0.47 9.62 7.55
N SER A 286 -0.68 10.20 7.88
CA SER A 286 -1.58 10.81 6.90
C SER A 286 -0.94 11.98 6.12
N SER A 287 0.05 12.68 6.69
CA SER A 287 0.68 13.86 6.06
C SER A 287 2.16 13.69 5.71
N ALA A 288 2.84 12.70 6.27
CA ALA A 288 4.23 12.37 5.98
C ALA A 288 4.56 10.94 6.41
N ASP A 289 5.59 10.34 5.82
CA ASP A 289 6.10 9.02 6.24
C ASP A 289 6.31 8.94 7.77
N GLY A 290 5.77 7.89 8.39
CA GLY A 290 5.83 7.69 9.82
C GLY A 290 6.73 6.53 10.22
N ASP A 291 7.57 6.70 11.24
CA ASP A 291 8.27 5.55 11.82
C ASP A 291 7.25 4.66 12.56
N ILE A 292 7.29 3.36 12.29
CA ILE A 292 6.36 2.38 12.87
C ILE A 292 7.12 1.16 13.39
N ILE A 293 6.75 0.69 14.58
CA ILE A 293 7.27 -0.57 15.13
C ILE A 293 6.38 -1.71 14.63
N LEU A 294 6.99 -2.73 14.06
CA LEU A 294 6.30 -3.92 13.59
C LEU A 294 7.03 -5.20 14.01
N GLU A 295 6.27 -6.27 14.21
CA GLU A 295 6.79 -7.63 14.33
C GLU A 295 6.97 -8.21 12.93
N ALA A 296 8.22 -8.47 12.54
CA ALA A 296 8.56 -8.98 11.22
C ALA A 296 8.17 -10.46 11.09
N VAL A 297 7.64 -10.82 9.93
CA VAL A 297 7.35 -12.23 9.55
C VAL A 297 8.17 -12.72 8.36
N ILE A 298 8.99 -11.85 7.74
CA ILE A 298 9.82 -12.16 6.57
C ILE A 298 11.31 -11.99 6.84
#